data_AF-A0A8H5DKE7-F1
#
_entry.id   AF-A0A8H5DKE7-F1
#
_cell.length_a   1.000
_cell.length_b   1.000
_cell.length_c   1.000
_cell.angle_alpha   90.00
_cell.angle_beta   90.00
_cell.angle_gamma   90.00
#
_symmetry.space_group_name_H-M   'P 1'
#
loop_
_entity.id
_entity.type
_entity.pdbx_description
1 polymer ?
#
loop_
_entity_poly.entity_id
_entity_poly.type
_entity_poly.pdbx_seq_one_letter_code
_entity_poly.pdbx_strand_id
1 'polypeptide(L)'
;MDTYKDLSPSSRPSNWIWKPWVYGLWVVVLACTAALDLQTVYDIYRVLPLGLLWGIPCIPAFSVSKGLALIKPKTLLFEAKSLVVAFCMATVCADASMSYCCRQQEPDCSDDSLRTRSFYLAVLYQFLRETSCDIRDIAEDSKEGLKTLPVKLGKQNTILFLAGVGLLVESFLTLGIDVTASAVIVSFPLVSRAFLRVGLTMAAYWQVLSYPRGNCLAWGSMSLLGLVPVLFAQADLRS
;
A
#
# COMPACT_ATOMS: atom_id res chain seq x y z
N MET A 1 -2.95 -23.28 -9.64
CA MET A 1 -4.17 -23.59 -8.87
C MET A 1 -4.28 -22.52 -7.82
N ASP A 2 -5.15 -21.55 -8.09
CA ASP A 2 -5.38 -20.43 -7.21
C ASP A 2 -6.38 -20.93 -6.15
N THR A 3 -5.83 -21.38 -5.03
CA THR A 3 -6.43 -22.43 -4.18
C THR A 3 -7.74 -22.03 -3.48
N TYR A 4 -8.31 -20.84 -3.67
CA TYR A 4 -9.56 -20.46 -3.00
C TYR A 4 -10.78 -20.37 -3.91
N LYS A 5 -10.59 -19.92 -5.16
CA LYS A 5 -11.69 -19.83 -6.13
C LYS A 5 -11.91 -21.15 -6.87
N ASP A 6 -10.84 -21.91 -7.05
CA ASP A 6 -10.86 -23.22 -7.72
C ASP A 6 -11.32 -24.36 -6.78
N LEU A 7 -11.34 -24.11 -5.46
CA LEU A 7 -11.86 -25.07 -4.47
C LEU A 7 -13.38 -25.00 -4.36
N SER A 8 -13.99 -26.18 -4.25
CA SER A 8 -15.42 -26.31 -3.95
C SER A 8 -15.73 -25.60 -2.62
N PRO A 9 -16.95 -25.06 -2.44
CA PRO A 9 -17.31 -24.33 -1.22
C PRO A 9 -17.01 -25.07 0.08
N SER A 10 -17.08 -26.41 0.08
CA SER A 10 -16.80 -27.28 1.23
C SER A 10 -15.31 -27.47 1.55
N SER A 11 -14.41 -27.18 0.61
CA SER A 11 -12.96 -27.32 0.77
C SER A 11 -12.25 -25.98 1.01
N ARG A 12 -12.99 -24.86 1.02
CA ARG A 12 -12.46 -23.55 1.37
C ARG A 12 -12.15 -23.48 2.87
N PRO A 13 -10.98 -22.95 3.26
CA PRO A 13 -10.63 -22.73 4.66
C PRO A 13 -11.71 -21.94 5.40
N SER A 14 -11.98 -22.34 6.64
CA SER A 14 -13.04 -21.76 7.46
C SER A 14 -12.84 -20.25 7.60
N ASN A 15 -13.91 -19.48 7.38
CA ASN A 15 -13.93 -18.02 7.47
C ASN A 15 -13.74 -17.51 8.91
N TRP A 16 -13.43 -18.38 9.87
CA TRP A 16 -13.30 -18.00 11.27
C TRP A 16 -12.20 -16.97 11.50
N ILE A 17 -11.12 -16.93 10.69
CA ILE A 17 -10.04 -15.92 10.78
C ILE A 17 -10.51 -14.55 10.30
N TRP A 18 -11.47 -14.50 9.37
CA TRP A 18 -12.07 -13.25 8.91
C TRP A 18 -12.87 -12.58 10.02
N LYS A 19 -13.45 -13.34 10.95
CA LYS A 19 -14.20 -12.78 12.09
C LYS A 19 -13.33 -11.92 13.01
N PRO A 20 -12.22 -12.39 13.61
CA PRO A 20 -11.35 -11.57 14.43
C PRO A 20 -10.67 -10.46 13.62
N TRP A 21 -10.41 -10.64 12.31
CA TRP A 21 -9.92 -9.55 11.47
C TRP A 21 -10.97 -8.43 11.31
N VAL A 22 -12.20 -8.77 10.92
CA VAL A 22 -13.32 -7.82 10.79
C VAL A 22 -13.66 -7.19 12.14
N TYR A 23 -13.80 -7.97 13.20
CA TYR A 23 -14.08 -7.46 14.53
C TYR A 23 -12.93 -6.61 15.08
N GLY A 24 -11.68 -7.00 14.86
CA GLY A 24 -10.52 -6.20 15.22
C GLY A 24 -10.50 -4.87 14.48
N LEU A 25 -10.77 -4.88 13.18
CA LEU A 25 -10.92 -3.66 12.39
C LEU A 25 -12.02 -2.76 12.95
N TRP A 26 -13.20 -3.31 13.28
CA TRP A 26 -14.30 -2.55 13.88
C TRP A 26 -13.94 -2.00 15.27
N VAL A 27 -13.25 -2.76 16.11
CA VAL A 27 -12.77 -2.28 17.41
C VAL A 27 -11.81 -1.10 17.23
N VAL A 28 -10.88 -1.19 16.28
CA VAL A 28 -9.97 -0.08 15.95
C VAL A 28 -10.75 1.14 15.44
N VAL A 29 -11.69 0.94 14.50
CA VAL A 29 -12.53 2.03 13.97
C VAL A 29 -13.33 2.71 15.08
N LEU A 30 -13.93 1.94 16.00
CA LEU A 30 -14.69 2.46 17.13
C LEU A 30 -13.80 3.18 18.15
N ALA A 31 -12.61 2.64 18.44
CA ALA A 31 -11.64 3.29 19.33
C ALA A 31 -11.13 4.61 18.72
N CYS A 32 -10.82 4.62 17.42
CA CYS A 32 -10.51 5.83 16.67
C CYS A 32 -11.69 6.80 16.69
N THR A 33 -12.93 6.30 16.54
CA THR A 33 -14.14 7.14 16.62
C THR A 33 -14.28 7.85 17.96
N ALA A 34 -13.96 7.15 19.06
CA ALA A 34 -14.03 7.71 20.40
C ALA A 34 -12.89 8.69 20.72
N ALA A 35 -11.73 8.56 20.04
CA ALA A 35 -10.51 9.31 20.35
C ALA A 35 -10.21 10.46 19.36
N LEU A 36 -10.85 10.47 18.19
CA LEU A 36 -10.60 11.42 17.11
C LEU A 36 -11.77 12.41 16.96
N ASP A 37 -11.51 13.51 16.27
CA ASP A 37 -12.51 14.53 15.94
C ASP A 37 -13.50 14.04 14.85
N LEU A 38 -14.65 14.70 14.77
CA LEU A 38 -15.77 14.31 13.90
C LEU A 38 -15.37 14.24 12.41
N GLN A 39 -14.41 15.05 11.98
CA GLN A 39 -13.94 15.09 10.59
C GLN A 39 -13.10 13.85 10.27
N THR A 40 -12.12 13.53 11.12
CA THR A 40 -11.32 12.31 10.98
C THR A 40 -12.19 11.04 11.04
N VAL A 41 -13.23 11.06 11.86
CA VAL A 41 -14.23 10.00 11.92
C VAL A 41 -14.98 9.86 10.59
N TYR A 42 -15.50 10.96 10.04
CA TYR A 42 -16.18 10.96 8.75
C TYR A 42 -15.30 10.37 7.64
N ASP A 43 -14.03 10.74 7.61
CA ASP A 43 -13.07 10.21 6.63
C ASP A 43 -12.89 8.68 6.79
N ILE A 44 -12.68 8.19 8.02
CA ILE A 44 -12.58 6.74 8.30
C ILE A 44 -13.83 5.98 7.82
N TYR A 45 -15.03 6.46 8.12
CA TYR A 45 -16.26 5.78 7.73
C TYR A 45 -16.56 5.87 6.23
N ARG A 46 -16.15 6.95 5.55
CA ARG A 46 -16.29 7.10 4.10
C ARG A 46 -15.47 6.06 3.33
N VAL A 47 -14.26 5.76 3.81
CA VAL A 47 -13.33 4.87 3.10
C VAL A 47 -13.45 3.39 3.51
N LEU A 48 -14.11 3.09 4.64
CA LEU A 48 -14.33 1.72 5.12
C LEU A 48 -15.08 0.82 4.10
N PRO A 49 -16.18 1.25 3.46
CA PRO A 49 -16.87 0.44 2.44
C PRO A 49 -16.00 0.21 1.20
N LEU A 50 -15.20 1.20 0.79
CA LEU A 50 -14.27 1.08 -0.33
C LEU A 50 -13.18 0.05 -0.01
N GLY A 51 -12.61 0.08 1.19
CA GLY A 51 -11.65 -0.91 1.66
C GLY A 51 -12.23 -2.33 1.74
N LEU A 52 -13.48 -2.48 2.17
CA LEU A 52 -14.17 -3.77 2.23
C LEU A 52 -14.50 -4.32 0.83
N LEU A 53 -14.90 -3.46 -0.12
CA LEU A 53 -15.15 -3.85 -1.52
C LEU A 53 -13.85 -4.24 -2.23
N TRP A 54 -12.75 -3.51 -1.99
CA TRP A 54 -11.43 -3.81 -2.54
C TRP A 54 -10.73 -5.01 -1.90
N GLY A 55 -11.11 -5.39 -0.68
CA GLY A 55 -10.66 -6.63 -0.04
C GLY A 55 -11.09 -7.90 -0.80
N ILE A 56 -12.06 -7.79 -1.72
CA ILE A 56 -12.44 -8.86 -2.65
C ILE A 56 -11.62 -8.68 -3.94
N PRO A 57 -10.70 -9.60 -4.29
CA PRO A 57 -9.67 -9.39 -5.32
C PRO A 57 -10.21 -9.52 -6.76
N CYS A 58 -11.30 -8.84 -7.09
CA CYS A 58 -11.93 -8.90 -8.41
C CYS A 58 -12.44 -7.52 -8.83
N ILE A 59 -12.18 -7.15 -10.09
CA ILE A 59 -12.83 -5.99 -10.71
C ILE A 59 -14.03 -6.50 -11.52
N PRO A 60 -15.23 -5.91 -11.34
CA PRO A 60 -16.36 -6.17 -12.23
C PRO A 60 -16.09 -5.58 -13.62
N ALA A 61 -16.10 -6.43 -14.64
CA ALA A 61 -16.11 -6.04 -16.04
C ALA A 61 -17.50 -6.25 -16.63
N PHE A 62 -18.00 -5.26 -17.35
CA PHE A 62 -19.27 -5.37 -18.07
C PHE A 62 -19.03 -6.12 -19.39
N SER A 63 -19.54 -7.36 -19.48
CA SER A 63 -19.55 -8.10 -20.73
C SER A 63 -20.72 -7.66 -21.59
N VAL A 64 -20.47 -7.39 -22.87
CA VAL A 64 -21.45 -6.93 -23.86
C VAL A 64 -22.60 -7.94 -24.04
N SER A 65 -22.41 -9.21 -23.64
CA SER A 65 -23.32 -10.28 -24.07
C SER A 65 -23.87 -11.22 -23.00
N LYS A 66 -23.76 -10.97 -21.67
CA LYS A 66 -24.54 -11.63 -20.57
C LYS A 66 -23.95 -11.39 -19.15
N GLY A 67 -23.97 -10.16 -18.66
CA GLY A 67 -23.78 -9.86 -17.22
C GLY A 67 -22.38 -9.45 -16.76
N LEU A 68 -22.21 -9.32 -15.44
CA LEU A 68 -20.97 -8.91 -14.78
C LEU A 68 -19.97 -10.08 -14.71
N ALA A 69 -18.82 -9.93 -15.36
CA ALA A 69 -17.71 -10.87 -15.27
C ALA A 69 -16.67 -10.34 -14.28
N LEU A 70 -16.26 -11.16 -13.31
CA LEU A 70 -15.22 -10.80 -12.35
C LEU A 70 -13.84 -11.20 -12.89
N ILE A 71 -12.95 -10.23 -13.10
CA ILE A 71 -11.60 -10.44 -13.62
C ILE A 71 -10.56 -10.13 -12.55
N LYS A 72 -9.46 -10.89 -12.50
CA LYS A 72 -8.33 -10.61 -11.61
C LYS A 72 -7.66 -9.29 -12.08
N PRO A 73 -7.38 -8.32 -11.19
CA PRO A 73 -6.73 -7.05 -11.57
C PRO A 73 -5.45 -7.24 -12.39
N LYS A 74 -4.62 -8.24 -12.02
CA LYS A 74 -3.35 -8.58 -12.68
C LYS A 74 -3.49 -9.00 -14.15
N THR A 75 -4.67 -9.46 -14.58
CA THR A 75 -4.95 -9.84 -15.97
C THR A 75 -5.24 -8.63 -16.85
N LEU A 76 -5.82 -7.56 -16.29
CA LEU A 76 -6.15 -6.33 -17.02
C LEU A 76 -4.99 -5.33 -16.97
N LEU A 77 -4.37 -5.18 -15.79
CA LEU A 77 -3.44 -4.09 -15.49
C LEU A 77 -1.96 -4.48 -15.69
N PHE A 78 -1.66 -5.77 -15.84
CA PHE A 78 -0.31 -6.29 -16.07
C PHE A 78 0.72 -5.72 -15.06
N GLU A 79 1.73 -5.00 -15.53
CA GLU A 79 2.78 -4.35 -14.73
C GLU A 79 2.25 -3.20 -13.87
N ALA A 80 1.21 -2.51 -14.34
CA ALA A 80 0.64 -1.36 -13.66
C ALA A 80 -0.29 -1.75 -12.50
N LYS A 81 -0.58 -3.04 -12.32
CA LYS A 81 -1.50 -3.55 -11.28
C LYS A 81 -1.17 -2.98 -9.90
N SER A 82 0.08 -3.13 -9.46
CA SER A 82 0.49 -2.73 -8.11
C SER A 82 0.42 -1.21 -7.93
N LEU A 83 0.71 -0.44 -8.99
CA LEU A 83 0.61 1.03 -8.96
C LEU A 83 -0.84 1.51 -8.88
N VAL A 84 -1.74 0.95 -9.69
CA VAL A 84 -3.16 1.30 -9.66
C VAL A 84 -3.78 0.95 -8.31
N VAL A 85 -3.48 -0.25 -7.78
CA VAL A 85 -3.90 -0.65 -6.44
C VAL A 85 -3.36 0.33 -5.40
N ALA A 86 -2.09 0.76 -5.52
CA ALA A 86 -1.51 1.74 -4.62
C ALA A 86 -2.23 3.09 -4.64
N PHE A 87 -2.62 3.61 -5.80
CA PHE A 87 -3.45 4.81 -5.92
C PHE A 87 -4.79 4.64 -5.20
N CYS A 88 -5.50 3.53 -5.45
CA CYS A 88 -6.78 3.27 -4.80
C CYS A 88 -6.62 3.17 -3.28
N MET A 89 -5.61 2.43 -2.79
CA MET A 89 -5.38 2.28 -1.36
C MET A 89 -4.89 3.58 -0.70
N ALA A 90 -4.16 4.44 -1.42
CA ALA A 90 -3.76 5.75 -0.94
C ALA A 90 -4.97 6.68 -0.75
N THR A 91 -5.98 6.64 -1.62
CA THR A 91 -7.22 7.43 -1.41
C THR A 91 -7.98 7.04 -0.14
N VAL A 92 -7.73 5.83 0.36
CA VAL A 92 -8.31 5.33 1.61
C VAL A 92 -7.49 5.77 2.83
N CYS A 93 -6.15 5.74 2.75
CA CYS A 93 -5.31 5.94 3.93
C CYS A 93 -4.63 7.31 4.04
N ALA A 94 -4.47 8.05 2.94
CA ALA A 94 -3.73 9.31 2.91
C ALA A 94 -4.32 10.35 3.86
N ASP A 95 -5.62 10.66 3.73
CA ASP A 95 -6.26 11.68 4.58
C ASP A 95 -6.18 11.31 6.06
N ALA A 96 -6.49 10.06 6.44
CA ALA A 96 -6.39 9.61 7.83
C ALA A 96 -4.98 9.74 8.43
N SER A 97 -3.95 9.37 7.65
CA SER A 97 -2.56 9.52 8.06
C SER A 97 -2.12 10.97 8.17
N MET A 98 -2.62 11.84 7.28
CA MET A 98 -2.35 13.27 7.28
C MET A 98 -3.01 13.97 8.47
N SER A 99 -4.28 13.66 8.75
CA SER A 99 -4.99 14.16 9.94
C SER A 99 -4.25 13.78 11.22
N TYR A 100 -3.74 12.54 11.33
CA TYR A 100 -2.92 12.14 12.49
C TYR A 100 -1.64 12.98 12.63
N CYS A 101 -0.90 13.20 11.53
CA CYS A 101 0.32 13.99 11.55
C CYS A 101 0.06 15.48 11.83
N CYS A 102 -1.02 16.06 11.33
CA CYS A 102 -1.32 17.48 11.52
C CYS A 102 -1.91 17.82 12.88
N ARG A 103 -2.67 16.88 13.49
CA ARG A 103 -3.33 17.09 14.78
C ARG A 103 -2.40 17.53 15.91
N GLN A 104 -1.10 17.21 15.81
CA GLN A 104 -0.11 17.62 16.81
C GLN A 104 0.19 19.14 16.82
N GLN A 105 -0.11 19.87 15.73
CA GLN A 105 0.28 21.28 15.58
C GLN A 105 -0.81 22.18 15.03
N GLU A 106 -1.68 21.70 14.12
CA GLU A 106 -2.74 22.50 13.51
C GLU A 106 -4.02 21.66 13.29
N PRO A 107 -5.20 22.13 13.75
CA PRO A 107 -6.44 21.36 13.67
C PRO A 107 -6.94 21.03 12.25
N ASP A 108 -6.62 21.86 11.25
CA ASP A 108 -7.34 21.86 9.96
C ASP A 108 -6.48 21.62 8.71
N CYS A 109 -5.16 21.42 8.90
CA CYS A 109 -4.18 21.06 7.86
C CYS A 109 -4.52 21.41 6.39
N SER A 110 -4.70 22.70 6.13
CA SER A 110 -5.30 23.22 4.89
C SER A 110 -4.32 23.42 3.73
N ASP A 111 -3.03 23.11 3.92
CA ASP A 111 -2.03 23.25 2.86
C ASP A 111 -2.19 22.13 1.80
N ASP A 112 -2.76 22.50 0.65
CA ASP A 112 -2.96 21.63 -0.51
C ASP A 112 -1.65 21.00 -1.02
N SER A 113 -0.52 21.71 -0.96
CA SER A 113 0.77 21.17 -1.38
C SER A 113 1.23 20.06 -0.45
N LEU A 114 1.04 20.25 0.87
CA LEU A 114 1.38 19.25 1.88
C LEU A 114 0.46 18.02 1.77
N ARG A 115 -0.85 18.22 1.59
CA ARG A 115 -1.82 17.15 1.36
C ARG A 115 -1.48 16.33 0.12
N THR A 116 -1.12 17.00 -0.97
CA THR A 116 -0.73 16.36 -2.23
C THR A 116 0.53 15.51 -2.06
N ARG A 117 1.57 16.06 -1.42
CA ARG A 117 2.81 15.31 -1.13
C ARG A 117 2.56 14.12 -0.22
N SER A 118 1.73 14.28 0.80
CA SER A 118 1.31 13.19 1.70
C SER A 118 0.58 12.07 0.95
N PHE A 119 -0.35 12.42 0.05
CA PHE A 119 -1.03 11.46 -0.79
C PHE A 119 -0.04 10.67 -1.65
N TYR A 120 0.90 11.32 -2.31
CA TYR A 120 1.90 10.63 -3.13
C TYR A 120 2.87 9.78 -2.31
N LEU A 121 3.19 10.16 -1.07
CA LEU A 121 3.92 9.27 -0.15
C LEU A 121 3.10 8.02 0.19
N ALA A 122 1.80 8.16 0.44
CA ALA A 122 0.92 7.02 0.64
C ALA A 122 0.87 6.11 -0.60
N VAL A 123 0.77 6.69 -1.81
CA VAL A 123 0.87 5.93 -3.07
C VAL A 123 2.21 5.19 -3.14
N LEU A 124 3.32 5.86 -2.86
CA LEU A 124 4.65 5.26 -2.92
C LEU A 124 4.75 4.04 -1.99
N TYR A 125 4.43 4.19 -0.71
CA TYR A 125 4.56 3.10 0.26
C TYR A 125 3.57 1.95 0.01
N GLN A 126 2.35 2.24 -0.47
CA GLN A 126 1.44 1.20 -0.92
C GLN A 126 1.98 0.46 -2.15
N PHE A 127 2.60 1.17 -3.09
CA PHE A 127 3.22 0.56 -4.27
C PHE A 127 4.40 -0.34 -3.88
N LEU A 128 5.26 0.12 -2.98
CA LEU A 128 6.36 -0.67 -2.43
C LEU A 128 5.86 -1.96 -1.77
N ARG A 129 4.85 -1.87 -0.91
CA ARG A 129 4.24 -3.01 -0.21
C ARG A 129 3.56 -3.97 -1.18
N GLU A 130 2.67 -3.47 -2.04
CA GLU A 130 1.87 -4.29 -2.95
C GLU A 130 2.75 -5.02 -3.97
N THR A 131 3.74 -4.32 -4.53
CA THR A 131 4.69 -4.95 -5.46
C THR A 131 5.54 -6.01 -4.75
N SER A 132 5.92 -5.78 -3.50
CA SER A 132 6.64 -6.76 -2.69
C SER A 132 5.78 -7.99 -2.36
N CYS A 133 4.48 -7.82 -2.14
CA CYS A 133 3.53 -8.93 -2.05
C CYS A 133 3.44 -9.71 -3.37
N ASP A 134 3.43 -9.02 -4.52
CA ASP A 134 3.39 -9.67 -5.84
C ASP A 134 4.68 -10.47 -6.15
N ILE A 135 5.83 -10.14 -5.55
CA ILE A 135 7.06 -10.94 -5.67
C ILE A 135 6.84 -12.38 -5.15
N ARG A 136 6.04 -12.54 -4.09
CA ARG A 136 5.68 -13.87 -3.54
C ARG A 136 5.01 -14.75 -4.58
N ASP A 137 4.26 -14.13 -5.49
CA ASP A 137 3.36 -14.81 -6.40
C ASP A 137 3.99 -14.99 -7.81
N ILE A 138 5.27 -14.63 -8.01
CA ILE A 138 6.00 -14.77 -9.29
C ILE A 138 5.86 -16.17 -9.91
N ALA A 139 6.06 -17.23 -9.12
CA ALA A 139 6.05 -18.59 -9.64
C ALA A 139 4.64 -19.03 -10.10
N GLU A 140 3.60 -18.50 -9.46
CA GLU A 140 2.21 -18.73 -9.87
C GLU A 140 1.86 -17.88 -11.08
N ASP A 141 2.15 -16.59 -11.03
CA ASP A 141 1.87 -15.63 -12.10
C ASP A 141 2.55 -16.03 -13.42
N SER A 142 3.78 -16.53 -13.33
CA SER A 142 4.52 -17.04 -14.50
C SER A 142 3.83 -18.27 -15.11
N LYS A 143 3.30 -19.18 -14.28
CA LYS A 143 2.54 -20.36 -14.76
C LYS A 143 1.20 -19.98 -15.37
N GLU A 144 0.56 -18.93 -14.86
CA GLU A 144 -0.68 -18.36 -15.40
C GLU A 144 -0.43 -17.49 -16.66
N GLY A 145 0.83 -17.31 -17.10
CA GLY A 145 1.17 -16.49 -18.27
C GLY A 145 1.00 -14.98 -18.04
N LEU A 146 0.97 -14.54 -16.78
CA LEU A 146 0.78 -13.14 -16.41
C LEU A 146 2.07 -12.35 -16.55
N LYS A 147 1.94 -11.06 -16.86
CA LYS A 147 3.05 -10.15 -17.11
C LYS A 147 3.13 -9.07 -16.03
N THR A 148 3.11 -9.47 -14.76
CA THR A 148 3.27 -8.53 -13.65
C THR A 148 4.71 -8.02 -13.57
N LEU A 149 4.92 -6.86 -12.93
CA LEU A 149 6.25 -6.25 -12.81
C LEU A 149 7.27 -7.22 -12.17
N PRO A 150 6.94 -7.94 -11.08
CA PRO A 150 7.85 -8.91 -10.50
C PRO A 150 8.17 -10.12 -11.39
N VAL A 151 7.23 -10.54 -12.25
CA VAL A 151 7.49 -11.62 -13.22
C VAL A 151 8.50 -11.18 -14.27
N LYS A 152 8.40 -9.94 -14.75
CA LYS A 152 9.32 -9.41 -15.77
C LYS A 152 10.72 -9.15 -15.23
N LEU A 153 10.83 -8.55 -14.05
CA LEU A 153 12.11 -8.15 -13.48
C LEU A 153 12.77 -9.28 -12.68
N GLY A 154 11.97 -10.18 -12.09
CA GLY A 154 12.43 -11.14 -11.10
C GLY A 154 12.59 -10.53 -9.71
N LYS A 155 12.70 -11.39 -8.68
CA LYS A 155 12.69 -10.98 -7.26
C LYS A 155 13.76 -9.92 -6.91
N GLN A 156 15.02 -10.16 -7.27
CA GLN A 156 16.14 -9.27 -6.91
C GLN A 156 16.03 -7.90 -7.59
N ASN A 157 15.84 -7.88 -8.91
CA ASN A 157 15.75 -6.63 -9.66
C ASN A 157 14.49 -5.84 -9.29
N THR A 158 13.39 -6.51 -8.94
CA THR A 158 12.19 -5.82 -8.44
C THR A 158 12.51 -5.08 -7.13
N ILE A 159 13.18 -5.72 -6.17
CA ILE A 159 13.51 -5.07 -4.90
C ILE A 159 14.50 -3.91 -5.10
N LEU A 160 15.50 -4.08 -5.96
CA LEU A 160 16.41 -2.98 -6.33
C LEU A 160 15.68 -1.82 -7.01
N PHE A 161 14.76 -2.13 -7.92
CA PHE A 161 13.91 -1.14 -8.58
C PHE A 161 13.05 -0.39 -7.56
N LEU A 162 12.38 -1.11 -6.65
CA LEU A 162 11.56 -0.52 -5.58
C LEU A 162 12.40 0.34 -4.63
N ALA A 163 13.61 -0.08 -4.26
CA ALA A 163 14.52 0.71 -3.45
C ALA A 163 14.94 2.02 -4.16
N GLY A 164 15.31 1.94 -5.44
CA GLY A 164 15.71 3.09 -6.23
C GLY A 164 14.56 4.09 -6.45
N VAL A 165 13.39 3.61 -6.86
CA VAL A 165 12.18 4.43 -7.03
C VAL A 165 11.74 5.00 -5.69
N GLY A 166 11.72 4.19 -4.63
CA GLY A 166 11.39 4.60 -3.27
C GLY A 166 12.25 5.76 -2.81
N LEU A 167 13.56 5.60 -2.89
CA LEU A 167 14.52 6.63 -2.45
C LEU A 167 14.36 7.92 -3.25
N LEU A 168 14.29 7.82 -4.57
CA LEU A 168 14.21 8.99 -5.45
C LEU A 168 12.92 9.76 -5.23
N VAL A 169 11.77 9.06 -5.28
CA VAL A 169 10.45 9.69 -5.16
C VAL A 169 10.23 10.24 -3.76
N GLU A 170 10.61 9.52 -2.71
CA GLU A 170 10.51 10.04 -1.34
C GLU A 170 11.37 11.29 -1.15
N SER A 171 12.61 11.28 -1.67
CA SER A 171 13.50 12.45 -1.56
C SER A 171 12.93 13.68 -2.26
N PHE A 172 12.24 13.52 -3.40
CA PHE A 172 11.51 14.64 -4.04
C PHE A 172 10.31 15.09 -3.22
N LEU A 173 9.47 14.15 -2.77
CA LEU A 173 8.23 14.47 -2.04
C LEU A 173 8.50 15.12 -0.68
N THR A 174 9.60 14.75 -0.03
CA THR A 174 10.04 15.33 1.26
C THR A 174 10.92 16.57 1.10
N LEU A 175 11.13 17.07 -0.13
CA LEU A 175 12.04 18.19 -0.43
C LEU A 175 13.50 17.94 -0.02
N GLY A 176 13.90 16.67 0.12
CA GLY A 176 15.30 16.29 0.24
C GLY A 176 16.10 16.57 -1.04
N ILE A 177 15.46 16.48 -2.20
CA ILE A 177 15.97 16.93 -3.49
C ILE A 177 14.97 17.92 -4.06
N ASP A 178 15.43 19.14 -4.32
CA ASP A 178 14.65 20.19 -4.99
C ASP A 178 15.36 20.64 -6.27
N VAL A 179 14.62 20.73 -7.36
CA VAL A 179 15.15 21.12 -8.68
C VAL A 179 14.58 22.47 -9.04
N THR A 180 15.44 23.48 -8.97
CA THR A 180 15.13 24.83 -9.42
C THR A 180 15.67 25.04 -10.83
N ALA A 181 15.25 26.14 -11.49
CA ALA A 181 15.72 26.47 -12.84
C ALA A 181 17.25 26.61 -12.98
N SER A 182 17.95 26.87 -11.86
CA SER A 182 19.40 27.16 -11.84
C SER A 182 20.23 26.13 -11.08
N ALA A 183 19.63 25.29 -10.23
CA ALA A 183 20.38 24.37 -9.37
C ALA A 183 19.54 23.19 -8.87
N VAL A 184 20.23 22.09 -8.57
CA VAL A 184 19.70 20.98 -7.77
C VAL A 184 20.16 21.18 -6.33
N ILE A 185 19.20 21.40 -5.42
CA ILE A 185 19.45 21.57 -3.99
C ILE A 185 19.23 20.23 -3.31
N VAL A 186 20.23 19.76 -2.55
CA VAL A 186 20.16 18.48 -1.83
C VAL A 186 20.28 18.73 -0.34
N SER A 187 19.22 18.43 0.40
CA SER A 187 19.21 18.41 1.85
C SER A 187 19.69 17.05 2.35
N PHE A 188 20.98 16.95 2.69
CA PHE A 188 21.59 15.71 3.18
C PHE A 188 20.82 15.08 4.36
N PRO A 189 20.33 15.82 5.37
CA PRO A 189 19.56 15.21 6.46
C PRO A 189 18.28 14.52 5.97
N LEU A 190 17.52 15.16 5.08
CA LEU A 190 16.25 14.62 4.56
C LEU A 190 16.50 13.41 3.65
N VAL A 191 17.50 13.48 2.77
CA VAL A 191 17.91 12.35 1.92
C VAL A 191 18.40 11.17 2.76
N SER A 192 19.14 11.42 3.85
CA SER A 192 19.59 10.37 4.76
C SER A 192 18.43 9.69 5.47
N ARG A 193 17.41 10.46 5.90
CA ARG A 193 16.18 9.91 6.48
C ARG A 193 15.40 9.06 5.48
N ALA A 194 15.28 9.53 4.23
CA ALA A 194 14.65 8.76 3.15
C ALA A 194 15.41 7.45 2.88
N PHE A 195 16.74 7.50 2.82
CA PHE A 195 17.58 6.32 2.67
C PHE A 195 17.35 5.30 3.79
N LEU A 196 17.33 5.77 5.04
CA LEU A 196 17.08 4.90 6.20
C LEU A 196 15.68 4.28 6.14
N ARG A 197 14.63 5.07 5.89
CA ARG A 197 13.25 4.56 5.85
C ARG A 197 13.04 3.57 4.70
N VAL A 198 13.38 3.96 3.47
CA VAL A 198 13.20 3.10 2.30
C VAL A 198 14.09 1.86 2.42
N GLY A 199 15.36 2.04 2.81
CA GLY A 199 16.31 0.95 3.00
C GLY A 199 15.84 -0.08 4.03
N LEU A 200 15.42 0.37 5.22
CA LEU A 200 14.89 -0.51 6.26
C LEU A 200 13.58 -1.19 5.82
N THR A 201 12.71 -0.47 5.11
CA THR A 201 11.45 -1.03 4.57
C THR A 201 11.76 -2.16 3.57
N MET A 202 12.67 -1.93 2.63
CA MET A 202 13.06 -2.93 1.64
C MET A 202 13.79 -4.12 2.28
N ALA A 203 14.65 -3.88 3.29
CA ALA A 203 15.31 -4.95 4.03
C ALA A 203 14.29 -5.81 4.80
N ALA A 204 13.30 -5.19 5.45
CA ALA A 204 12.22 -5.90 6.13
C ALA A 204 11.39 -6.73 5.15
N TYR A 205 11.02 -6.17 3.99
CA TYR A 205 10.29 -6.91 2.96
C TYR A 205 11.12 -8.06 2.39
N TRP A 206 12.41 -7.85 2.17
CA TRP A 206 13.34 -8.89 1.73
C TRP A 206 13.38 -10.05 2.72
N GLN A 207 13.43 -9.75 4.02
CA GLN A 207 13.39 -10.74 5.09
C GLN A 207 12.07 -11.51 5.09
N VAL A 208 10.93 -10.83 4.96
CA VAL A 208 9.60 -11.49 4.86
C VAL A 208 9.54 -12.41 3.64
N LEU A 209 10.11 -11.99 2.52
CA LEU A 209 10.17 -12.77 1.27
C LEU A 209 11.04 -14.03 1.36
N SER A 210 11.75 -14.26 2.46
CA SER A 210 12.44 -15.54 2.73
C SER A 210 11.52 -16.60 3.31
N TYR A 211 10.38 -16.21 3.89
CA TYR A 211 9.42 -17.13 4.47
C TYR A 211 8.46 -17.71 3.43
N PRO A 212 8.01 -18.97 3.61
CA PRO A 212 7.03 -19.57 2.70
C PRO A 212 5.70 -18.83 2.76
N ARG A 213 4.92 -18.89 1.67
CA ARG A 213 3.60 -18.26 1.54
C ARG A 213 2.62 -18.62 2.66
N GLY A 214 2.72 -19.84 3.19
CA GLY A 214 1.88 -20.32 4.29
C GLY A 214 2.24 -19.77 5.67
N ASN A 215 3.32 -18.99 5.82
CA ASN A 215 3.71 -18.43 7.11
C ASN A 215 2.83 -17.21 7.47
N CYS A 216 1.70 -17.48 8.13
CA CYS A 216 0.73 -16.44 8.50
C CYS A 216 1.33 -15.31 9.34
N LEU A 217 2.33 -15.59 10.17
CA LEU A 217 2.96 -14.56 11.01
C LEU A 217 3.76 -13.58 10.16
N ALA A 218 4.65 -14.06 9.30
CA ALA A 218 5.49 -13.19 8.46
C ALA A 218 4.63 -12.30 7.54
N TRP A 219 3.65 -12.89 6.86
CA TRP A 219 2.76 -12.17 5.95
C TRP A 219 1.72 -11.30 6.67
N GLY A 220 1.28 -11.73 7.86
CA GLY A 220 0.44 -10.95 8.75
C GLY A 220 1.17 -9.70 9.25
N SER A 221 2.42 -9.84 9.70
CA SER A 221 3.28 -8.73 10.10
C SER A 221 3.52 -7.75 8.96
N MET A 222 3.81 -8.23 7.74
CA MET A 222 3.94 -7.36 6.56
C MET A 222 2.63 -6.63 6.23
N SER A 223 1.49 -7.27 6.43
CA SER A 223 0.19 -6.64 6.21
C SER A 223 -0.16 -5.59 7.25
N LEU A 224 0.22 -5.83 8.51
CA LEU A 224 -0.08 -4.93 9.63
C LEU A 224 0.91 -3.76 9.72
N LEU A 225 2.20 -4.05 9.58
CA LEU A 225 3.29 -3.10 9.86
C LEU A 225 3.96 -2.56 8.59
N GLY A 226 3.71 -3.17 7.43
CA GLY A 226 4.42 -2.83 6.20
C GLY A 226 4.22 -1.39 5.74
N LEU A 227 3.18 -0.70 6.21
CA LEU A 227 2.92 0.70 5.89
C LEU A 227 3.34 1.69 6.98
N VAL A 228 3.76 1.22 8.16
CA VAL A 228 4.20 2.10 9.26
C VAL A 228 5.25 3.15 8.83
N PRO A 229 6.23 2.83 7.96
CA PRO A 229 7.20 3.81 7.47
C PRO A 229 6.59 5.06 6.80
N VAL A 230 5.39 4.96 6.19
CA VAL A 230 4.72 6.12 5.57
C VAL A 230 4.42 7.23 6.57
N LEU A 231 4.08 6.87 7.81
CA LEU A 231 3.74 7.83 8.87
C LEU A 231 4.95 8.70 9.22
N PHE A 232 6.14 8.10 9.23
CA PHE A 232 7.39 8.83 9.47
C PHE A 232 7.78 9.69 8.27
N ALA A 233 7.54 9.23 7.04
CA ALA A 233 7.78 10.03 5.85
C ALA A 233 6.83 11.24 5.77
N GLN A 234 5.56 11.07 6.15
CA GLN A 234 4.57 12.14 6.20
C GLN A 234 4.86 13.13 7.32
N ALA A 235 5.36 12.67 8.47
CA ALA A 235 5.82 13.57 9.54
C ALA A 235 6.97 14.48 9.08
N ASP A 236 7.88 13.97 8.25
CA ASP A 236 9.00 14.75 7.68
C ASP A 236 8.56 15.83 6.68
N LEU A 237 7.33 15.77 6.12
CA LEU A 237 6.82 16.83 5.24
C LEU A 237 6.72 18.20 5.92
N ARG A 238 6.75 18.21 7.25
CA ARG A 238 6.65 19.39 8.11
C ARG A 238 7.98 19.81 8.75
N SER A 239 9.05 19.04 8.55
CA SER A 239 10.34 19.26 9.21
C SER A 239 11.30 20.15 8.43
#